data_AF-A0A7R9MPF7-F1
#
_entry.id   AF-A0A7R9MPF7-F1
#
_cell.length_a   1.000
_cell.length_b   1.000
_cell.length_c   1.000
_cell.angle_alpha   90.00
_cell.angle_beta   90.00
_cell.angle_gamma   90.00
#
_symmetry.space_group_name_H-M   'P 1'
#
loop_
_entity.id
_entity.type
_entity.pdbx_description
1 polymer ?
#
loop_
_entity_poly.entity_id
_entity_poly.type
_entity_poly.pdbx_seq_one_letter_code
_entity_poly.pdbx_strand_id
1 'polypeptide(L)'
;MKIAIIGQSVFASSVYQLLQQNGHQIVGVFTIPDVNNREDPLASVANSDGVPVFKFKNWRTKGQPIPSVLEKYKSVGAELNVMPYCSQFIPMEVVQYPKHQSIIYHPSLLPKHRGAASINWTIISGDKL
;
A
#
# COMPACT_ATOMS: atom_id res chain seq x y z
N MET A 1 -16.88 -0.03 -4.61
CA MET A 1 -16.35 -0.08 -3.22
C MET A 1 -15.45 1.12 -2.99
N LYS A 2 -15.32 1.56 -1.74
CA LYS A 2 -14.35 2.56 -1.29
C LYS A 2 -13.03 1.88 -0.92
N ILE A 3 -11.95 2.20 -1.62
CA ILE A 3 -10.66 1.52 -1.47
C ILE A 3 -9.60 2.51 -0.99
N ALA A 4 -8.83 2.12 0.04
CA ALA A 4 -7.55 2.75 0.33
C ALA A 4 -6.42 1.94 -0.32
N ILE A 5 -5.49 2.64 -0.99
CA ILE A 5 -4.30 1.99 -1.55
C ILE A 5 -3.11 2.32 -0.66
N ILE A 6 -2.41 1.29 -0.20
CA ILE A 6 -1.19 1.42 0.61
C ILE A 6 -0.03 0.80 -0.16
N GLY A 7 0.77 1.62 -0.82
CA GLY A 7 1.87 1.12 -1.64
C GLY A 7 2.69 2.21 -2.30
N GLN A 8 3.51 1.82 -3.26
CA GLN A 8 4.48 2.71 -3.93
C GLN A 8 4.81 2.23 -5.34
N SER A 9 5.55 3.05 -6.09
CA SER A 9 6.08 2.75 -7.42
C SER A 9 5.01 2.59 -8.51
N VAL A 10 5.50 2.35 -9.73
CA VAL A 10 4.68 2.17 -10.94
C VAL A 10 3.69 1.02 -10.83
N PHE A 11 4.03 -0.06 -10.10
CA PHE A 11 3.12 -1.19 -9.90
C PHE A 11 1.85 -0.77 -9.14
N ALA A 12 2.00 0.01 -8.06
CA ALA A 12 0.85 0.50 -7.32
C ALA A 12 0.04 1.53 -8.14
N SER A 13 0.71 2.36 -8.94
CA SER A 13 0.06 3.31 -9.87
C SER A 13 -0.81 2.58 -10.91
N SER A 14 -0.32 1.49 -11.51
CA SER A 14 -1.12 0.68 -12.43
C SER A 14 -2.33 0.01 -11.74
N VAL A 15 -2.15 -0.48 -10.51
CA VAL A 15 -3.26 -1.04 -9.72
C VAL A 15 -4.30 0.03 -9.38
N TYR A 16 -3.87 1.24 -9.02
CA TYR A 16 -4.75 2.39 -8.78
C TYR A 16 -5.64 2.68 -9.98
N GLN A 17 -5.04 2.84 -11.17
CA GLN A 17 -5.76 3.12 -12.41
C GLN A 17 -6.74 2.01 -12.76
N LEU A 18 -6.32 0.75 -12.64
CA LEU A 18 -7.17 -0.40 -12.95
C LEU A 18 -8.38 -0.48 -12.00
N LEU A 19 -8.21 -0.19 -10.71
CA LEU A 19 -9.31 -0.18 -9.76
C LEU A 19 -10.31 0.94 -10.05
N GLN A 20 -9.85 2.14 -10.41
CA GLN A 20 -10.75 3.21 -10.84
C GLN A 20 -11.51 2.84 -12.12
N GLN A 21 -10.82 2.30 -13.13
CA GLN A 21 -11.43 1.85 -14.39
C GLN A 21 -12.52 0.79 -14.17
N ASN A 22 -12.36 -0.06 -13.15
CA ASN A 22 -13.36 -1.04 -12.75
C ASN A 22 -14.48 -0.46 -11.87
N GLY A 23 -14.58 0.87 -11.74
CA GLY A 23 -15.67 1.56 -11.04
C GLY A 23 -15.52 1.60 -9.52
N HIS A 24 -14.33 1.31 -8.99
CA HIS A 24 -14.05 1.50 -7.56
C HIS A 24 -13.67 2.95 -7.25
N GLN A 25 -14.07 3.44 -6.07
CA GLN A 25 -13.70 4.76 -5.59
C GLN A 25 -12.42 4.64 -4.75
N ILE A 26 -11.33 5.26 -5.18
CA ILE A 26 -10.14 5.37 -4.33
C ILE A 26 -10.34 6.53 -3.36
N VAL A 27 -10.43 6.24 -2.07
CA VAL A 27 -10.73 7.24 -1.02
C VAL A 27 -9.48 7.80 -0.34
N GLY A 28 -8.34 7.15 -0.52
CA GLY A 28 -7.07 7.62 0.00
C GLY A 28 -5.90 6.79 -0.49
N VAL A 29 -4.77 7.46 -0.70
CA VAL A 29 -3.51 6.85 -1.10
C VAL A 29 -2.48 7.09 -0.02
N PHE A 30 -1.86 6.02 0.46
CA PHE A 30 -0.83 6.04 1.48
C PHE A 30 0.46 5.50 0.87
N THR A 31 1.44 6.37 0.72
CA THR A 31 2.68 6.06 0.00
C THR A 31 3.90 6.65 0.72
N ILE A 32 5.07 6.52 0.10
CA ILE A 32 6.34 6.93 0.68
C ILE A 32 6.59 8.44 0.55
N PRO A 33 7.40 9.03 1.45
CA PRO A 33 7.92 10.38 1.27
C PRO A 33 8.73 10.51 -0.02
N ASP A 34 8.77 11.73 -0.55
CA ASP A 34 9.55 12.05 -1.75
C ASP A 34 11.04 11.82 -1.51
N VAL A 35 11.72 11.28 -2.51
CA VAL A 35 13.16 10.99 -2.45
C VAL A 35 13.87 11.86 -3.46
N ASN A 36 14.82 12.69 -3.00
CA ASN A 36 15.56 13.62 -3.86
C ASN A 36 14.63 14.52 -4.70
N ASN A 37 13.59 15.08 -4.08
CA ASN A 37 12.54 15.87 -4.74
C ASN A 37 11.77 15.15 -5.85
N ARG A 38 11.87 13.82 -5.92
CA ARG A 38 11.08 12.99 -6.84
C ARG A 38 9.89 12.39 -6.09
N GLU A 39 8.71 12.71 -6.58
CA GLU A 39 7.46 12.14 -6.08
C GLU A 39 7.28 10.69 -6.53
N ASP A 40 6.65 9.88 -5.67
CA ASP A 40 6.28 8.51 -6.02
C ASP A 40 5.22 8.48 -7.14
N PRO A 41 5.35 7.61 -8.16
CA PRO A 41 4.37 7.54 -9.25
C PRO A 41 2.91 7.32 -8.81
N LEU A 42 2.68 6.63 -7.69
CA LEU A 42 1.34 6.47 -7.13
C LEU A 42 0.81 7.79 -6.54
N ALA A 43 1.66 8.58 -5.88
CA ALA A 43 1.27 9.90 -5.40
C ALA A 43 0.91 10.84 -6.56
N SER A 44 1.73 10.87 -7.62
CA SER A 44 1.50 11.77 -8.74
C SER A 44 0.16 11.52 -9.45
N VAL A 45 -0.18 10.26 -9.73
CA VAL A 45 -1.48 9.92 -10.34
C VAL A 45 -2.66 10.19 -9.41
N ALA A 46 -2.50 9.95 -8.11
CA ALA A 46 -3.59 10.21 -7.16
C ALA A 46 -3.84 11.71 -6.97
N ASN A 47 -2.77 12.52 -6.94
CA ASN A 47 -2.86 13.98 -6.88
C ASN A 47 -3.52 14.57 -8.13
N SER A 48 -3.20 14.06 -9.34
CA SER A 48 -3.84 14.55 -10.58
C SER A 48 -5.35 14.31 -10.59
N ASP A 49 -5.79 13.25 -9.92
CA ASP A 49 -7.20 12.86 -9.82
C ASP A 49 -7.91 13.49 -8.61
N GLY A 50 -7.20 14.32 -7.81
CA GLY A 50 -7.75 14.95 -6.61
C GLY A 50 -8.00 14.00 -5.45
N VAL A 51 -7.42 12.78 -5.47
CA VAL A 51 -7.52 11.81 -4.37
C VAL A 51 -6.56 12.19 -3.25
N PRO A 52 -6.98 12.16 -1.96
CA PRO A 52 -6.10 12.47 -0.85
C PRO A 52 -4.86 11.56 -0.80
N VAL A 53 -3.67 12.18 -0.79
CA VAL A 53 -2.38 11.49 -0.69
C VAL A 53 -1.73 11.77 0.67
N PHE A 54 -1.29 10.69 1.32
CA PHE A 54 -0.60 10.73 2.60
C PHE A 54 0.78 10.08 2.47
N LYS A 55 1.83 10.85 2.76
CA LYS A 55 3.23 10.41 2.68
C LYS A 55 3.80 10.21 4.08
N PHE A 56 3.66 9.02 4.63
CA PHE A 56 4.12 8.72 5.99
C PHE A 56 5.47 8.03 5.97
N LYS A 57 6.46 8.62 6.66
CA LYS A 57 7.77 7.99 6.83
C LYS A 57 7.67 6.69 7.62
N ASN A 58 6.86 6.69 8.68
CA ASN A 58 6.65 5.54 9.56
C ASN A 58 5.17 5.42 9.92
N TRP A 59 4.69 4.19 10.08
CA TRP A 59 3.38 3.88 10.66
C TRP A 59 3.41 3.65 12.17
N ARG A 60 4.59 3.32 12.70
CA ARG A 60 4.83 3.01 14.11
C ARG A 60 5.97 3.85 14.69
N THR A 61 5.90 4.11 15.99
CA THR A 61 6.99 4.65 16.80
C THR A 61 7.08 3.82 18.07
N LYS A 62 8.28 3.34 18.43
CA LYS A 62 8.50 2.46 19.61
C LYS A 62 7.56 1.24 19.62
N GLY A 63 7.34 0.63 18.45
CA GLY A 63 6.48 -0.54 18.28
C GLY A 63 4.97 -0.26 18.29
N GLN A 64 4.52 0.95 18.61
CA GLN A 64 3.09 1.31 18.65
C GLN A 64 2.68 2.09 17.40
N PRO A 65 1.43 1.95 16.90
CA PRO A 65 0.93 2.77 15.80
C PRO A 65 0.96 4.26 16.19
N ILE A 66 1.28 5.13 15.24
CA ILE A 66 1.26 6.58 15.48
C ILE A 66 -0.21 7.07 15.46
N PRO A 67 -0.76 7.62 16.55
CA PRO A 67 -2.19 7.95 16.63
C PRO A 67 -2.67 8.89 15.51
N SER A 68 -1.91 9.95 15.21
CA SER A 68 -2.26 10.91 14.16
C SER A 68 -2.23 10.33 12.74
N VAL A 69 -1.39 9.32 12.49
CA VAL A 69 -1.37 8.56 11.22
C VAL A 69 -2.61 7.68 11.14
N LEU A 70 -2.95 7.01 12.24
CA LEU A 70 -4.13 6.15 12.32
C LEU A 70 -5.42 6.96 12.13
N GLU A 71 -5.53 8.16 12.73
CA GLU A 71 -6.68 9.05 12.54
C GLU A 71 -6.84 9.50 11.08
N LYS A 72 -5.75 9.94 10.43
CA LYS A 72 -5.76 10.29 9.00
C LYS A 72 -6.13 9.11 8.10
N TYR A 73 -5.71 7.90 8.46
CA TYR A 73 -6.12 6.70 7.76
C TYR A 73 -7.62 6.43 7.96
N LYS A 74 -8.13 6.49 9.19
CA LYS A 74 -9.55 6.25 9.47
C LYS A 74 -10.46 7.28 8.82
N SER A 75 -10.01 8.54 8.69
CA SER A 75 -10.82 9.61 8.11
C SER A 75 -11.17 9.40 6.64
N VAL A 76 -10.46 8.55 5.90
CA VAL A 76 -10.81 8.27 4.49
C VAL A 76 -11.97 7.29 4.33
N GLY A 77 -12.36 6.56 5.39
CA GLY A 77 -13.54 5.69 5.38
C GLY A 77 -13.48 4.54 4.35
N ALA A 78 -12.33 3.85 4.28
CA ALA A 78 -12.13 2.73 3.37
C ALA A 78 -12.94 1.48 3.77
N GLU A 79 -13.45 0.76 2.78
CA GLU A 79 -14.14 -0.53 2.94
C GLU A 79 -13.21 -1.72 2.71
N LEU A 80 -12.13 -1.51 1.94
CA LEU A 80 -11.07 -2.48 1.65
C LEU A 80 -9.72 -1.73 1.54
N ASN A 81 -8.65 -2.32 2.07
CA ASN A 81 -7.29 -1.90 1.71
C ASN A 81 -6.74 -2.80 0.60
N VAL A 82 -6.12 -2.19 -0.40
CA VAL A 82 -5.31 -2.90 -1.41
C VAL A 82 -3.86 -2.48 -1.21
N MET A 83 -2.99 -3.47 -0.94
CA MET A 83 -1.56 -3.24 -0.68
C MET A 83 -0.71 -3.86 -1.81
N PRO A 84 -0.61 -3.18 -2.97
CA PRO A 84 0.03 -3.74 -4.16
C PRO A 84 1.56 -3.78 -4.03
N TYR A 85 2.16 -2.85 -3.31
CA TYR A 85 3.59 -2.89 -3.05
C TYR A 85 3.90 -2.08 -1.80
N CYS A 86 3.88 -2.76 -0.66
CA CYS A 86 4.20 -2.14 0.62
C CYS A 86 5.58 -2.58 1.11
N SER A 87 6.43 -1.62 1.44
CA SER A 87 7.80 -1.85 1.93
C SER A 87 7.90 -1.84 3.45
N GLN A 88 6.86 -1.37 4.15
CA GLN A 88 6.82 -1.26 5.60
C GLN A 88 5.80 -2.23 6.20
N PHE A 89 6.04 -2.67 7.44
CA PHE A 89 5.06 -3.45 8.17
C PHE A 89 3.90 -2.56 8.64
N ILE A 90 2.74 -2.69 8.00
CA ILE A 90 1.54 -1.92 8.31
C ILE A 90 0.92 -2.40 9.64
N PRO A 91 0.50 -1.50 10.54
CA PRO A 91 -0.14 -1.89 11.80
C PRO A 91 -1.39 -2.74 11.61
N MET A 92 -1.64 -3.70 12.51
CA MET A 92 -2.84 -4.55 12.43
C MET A 92 -4.13 -3.75 12.57
N GLU A 93 -4.06 -2.65 13.31
CA GLU A 93 -5.11 -1.63 13.48
C GLU A 93 -5.47 -0.92 12.18
N VAL A 94 -4.63 -0.99 11.16
CA VAL A 94 -4.89 -0.51 9.79
C VAL A 94 -5.29 -1.69 8.90
N VAL A 95 -4.57 -2.82 9.00
CA VAL A 95 -4.82 -4.03 8.20
C VAL A 95 -6.25 -4.56 8.40
N GLN A 96 -6.75 -4.55 9.63
CA GLN A 96 -8.05 -5.11 10.01
C GLN A 96 -9.18 -4.07 10.09
N TYR A 97 -8.88 -2.78 9.90
CA TYR A 97 -9.86 -1.72 10.10
C TYR A 97 -11.02 -1.73 9.11
N PRO A 98 -10.82 -1.88 7.79
CA PRO A 98 -11.93 -1.89 6.84
C PRO A 98 -12.80 -3.13 7.03
N LYS A 99 -14.08 -3.02 6.68
CA LYS A 99 -15.04 -4.14 6.70
C LYS A 99 -14.53 -5.38 5.96
N HIS A 100 -13.86 -5.19 4.82
CA HIS A 100 -13.29 -6.27 4.01
C HIS A 100 -11.78 -6.45 4.24
N GLN A 101 -11.24 -5.86 5.32
CA GLN A 101 -9.85 -5.94 5.74
C GLN A 101 -8.88 -5.52 4.61
N SER A 102 -7.81 -6.29 4.41
CA SER A 102 -6.73 -5.96 3.49
C SER A 102 -6.34 -7.14 2.64
N ILE A 103 -6.03 -6.87 1.37
CA ILE A 103 -5.35 -7.82 0.48
C ILE A 103 -3.96 -7.28 0.14
N ILE A 104 -2.98 -8.18 0.07
CA ILE A 104 -1.57 -7.83 -0.09
C ILE A 104 -0.99 -8.62 -1.26
N TYR A 105 -0.36 -7.92 -2.18
CA TYR A 105 0.46 -8.56 -3.21
C TYR A 105 1.78 -9.01 -2.59
N HIS A 106 2.13 -10.27 -2.83
CA HIS A 106 3.41 -10.84 -2.41
C HIS A 106 4.05 -11.55 -3.60
N PRO A 107 5.25 -11.15 -4.05
CA PRO A 107 5.82 -11.65 -5.31
C PRO A 107 6.54 -13.00 -5.14
N SER A 108 5.87 -13.97 -4.52
CA SER A 108 6.28 -15.37 -4.50
C SER A 108 5.08 -16.31 -4.31
N LEU A 109 5.29 -17.59 -4.59
CA LEU A 109 4.30 -18.64 -4.35
C LEU A 109 4.26 -19.00 -2.87
N LEU A 110 3.47 -18.24 -2.09
CA LEU A 110 3.27 -18.52 -0.68
C LEU A 110 2.87 -20.00 -0.46
N PRO A 111 3.40 -20.68 0.58
CA PRO A 111 4.16 -20.12 1.70
C PRO A 111 5.66 -19.89 1.45
N LYS A 112 6.19 -20.14 0.24
CA LYS A 112 7.62 -19.92 -0.06
C LYS A 112 7.98 -18.43 -0.04
N HIS A 113 9.22 -18.15 0.38
CA HIS A 113 9.83 -16.81 0.35
C HIS A 113 8.97 -15.73 1.02
N ARG A 114 8.40 -16.03 2.19
CA ARG A 114 7.76 -15.00 3.04
C ARG A 114 8.79 -13.94 3.43
N GLY A 115 8.31 -12.72 3.65
CA GLY A 115 9.15 -11.59 4.06
C GLY A 115 9.65 -10.76 2.88
N ALA A 116 10.60 -9.87 3.15
CA ALA A 116 11.10 -8.94 2.14
C ALA A 116 11.97 -9.67 1.08
N ALA A 117 12.14 -9.03 -0.07
CA ALA A 117 13.03 -9.48 -1.16
C ALA A 117 12.69 -10.90 -1.69
N SER A 118 11.41 -11.27 -1.72
CA SER A 118 10.96 -12.61 -2.12
C SER A 118 11.29 -12.98 -3.57
N ILE A 119 11.34 -12.00 -4.48
CA ILE A 119 11.84 -12.18 -5.85
C ILE A 119 13.32 -12.61 -5.83
N ASN A 120 14.15 -11.92 -5.05
CA ASN A 120 15.56 -12.21 -4.94
C ASN A 120 15.78 -13.63 -4.41
N TRP A 121 15.06 -14.03 -3.34
CA TRP A 121 15.18 -15.37 -2.78
C TRP A 121 14.73 -16.46 -3.74
N THR A 122 13.67 -16.21 -4.53
CA THR A 122 13.24 -17.14 -5.58
C THR A 122 14.38 -17.44 -6.56
N ILE A 123 15.12 -16.40 -6.98
CA ILE A 123 16.27 -16.53 -7.90
C ILE A 123 17.47 -17.19 -7.21
N ILE A 124 17.82 -16.73 -6.00
CA ILE A 124 18.97 -17.25 -5.21
C ILE A 124 18.81 -18.75 -4.94
N SER A 125 17.59 -19.19 -4.61
CA SER A 125 17.28 -20.61 -4.35
C SER A 125 17.22 -21.46 -5.63
N GLY A 126 17.30 -20.86 -6.82
CA GLY A 126 17.18 -21.57 -8.08
C GLY A 126 15.82 -22.23 -8.25
N ASP A 127 14.76 -21.61 -7.72
CA ASP A 127 13.41 -22.15 -7.78
C ASP A 127 12.97 -22.34 -9.24
N LYS A 128 12.41 -23.51 -9.53
CA LYS A 128 11.80 -23.84 -10.82
C LYS A 128 10.28 -23.80 -10.68
N LEU A 129 9.60 -23.55 -11.81
CA LEU A 129 8.15 -23.67 -11.93
C LEU A 129 7.70 -25.11 -11.72
#